data_AF-A0A2K0T7H1-F1
#
_entry.id   AF-A0A2K0T7H1-F1
#
_cell.length_a   1.000
_cell.length_b   1.000
_cell.length_c   1.000
_cell.angle_alpha   90.00
_cell.angle_beta   90.00
_cell.angle_gamma   90.00
#
_symmetry.space_group_name_H-M   'P 1'
#
loop_
_entity.id
_entity.type
_entity.pdbx_description
1 polymer ?
#
loop_
_entity_poly.entity_id
_entity_poly.type
_entity_poly.pdbx_seq_one_letter_code
_entity_poly.pdbx_strand_id
1 'polypeptide(L)'
;MVPPLSAALTLARGDRSAILLSSGSYRNRGVAALHSVIGHDGESPEQFRARAREQLRQKYPNIVMAEGEMIVQAGQADFSYQGCNWKGFRLQSAGSNSFYGRRLIWAAGARDCFPDDVPGFAACWPSHMYHCLFCDGQEQIREQPTAAVAVLAYPWKPIYGYLAMQWLHSSLLESSS
;
A
#
# COMPACT_ATOMS: atom_id res chain seq x y z
N MET A 1 1.46 0.22 3.07
CA MET A 1 0.66 0.53 4.26
C MET A 1 -0.76 0.89 3.82
N VAL A 2 -1.80 0.66 4.63
CA VAL A 2 -3.22 0.70 4.20
C VAL A 2 -4.01 1.92 4.73
N PRO A 3 -3.63 3.16 4.38
CA PRO A 3 -4.40 4.36 4.73
C PRO A 3 -5.92 4.27 4.52
N PRO A 4 -6.44 3.69 3.42
CA PRO A 4 -7.89 3.69 3.19
C PRO A 4 -8.67 2.84 4.18
N LEU A 5 -8.16 1.67 4.62
CA LEU A 5 -8.85 0.83 5.61
C LEU A 5 -8.84 1.45 7.01
N SER A 6 -7.74 2.10 7.38
CA SER A 6 -7.67 2.84 8.65
C SER A 6 -8.64 4.03 8.66
N ALA A 7 -8.69 4.81 7.58
CA ALA A 7 -9.66 5.90 7.45
C ALA A 7 -11.11 5.41 7.51
N ALA A 8 -11.42 4.30 6.82
CA ALA A 8 -12.74 3.67 6.90
C ALA A 8 -13.09 3.25 8.32
N LEU A 9 -12.16 2.64 9.06
CA LEU A 9 -12.36 2.26 10.46
C LEU A 9 -12.64 3.48 11.36
N THR A 10 -11.88 4.57 11.20
CA THR A 10 -12.10 5.80 11.96
C THR A 10 -13.46 6.41 11.66
N LEU A 11 -13.86 6.48 10.39
CA LEU A 11 -15.18 6.97 9.99
C LEU A 11 -16.30 6.09 10.54
N ALA A 12 -16.13 4.78 10.48
CA ALA A 12 -17.10 3.81 10.98
C ALA A 12 -17.35 3.97 12.48
N ARG A 13 -16.28 4.16 13.26
CA ARG A 13 -16.34 4.39 14.71
C ARG A 13 -16.95 5.74 15.10
N GLY A 14 -17.02 6.68 14.17
CA GLY A 14 -17.70 7.97 14.35
C GLY A 14 -19.10 8.01 13.73
N ASP A 15 -19.71 6.85 13.49
CA ASP A 15 -21.03 6.69 12.86
C ASP A 15 -21.19 7.44 11.53
N ARG A 16 -20.11 7.53 10.75
CA ARG A 16 -20.13 8.07 9.39
C ARG A 16 -20.28 6.95 8.38
N SER A 17 -21.09 7.17 7.35
CA SER A 17 -21.12 6.27 6.20
C SER A 17 -19.98 6.57 5.23
N ALA A 18 -19.44 5.54 4.60
CA ALA A 18 -18.42 5.67 3.57
C ALA A 18 -18.51 4.54 2.55
N ILE A 19 -18.10 4.83 1.32
CA ILE A 19 -17.89 3.84 0.27
C ILE A 19 -16.39 3.77 0.01
N LEU A 20 -15.81 2.58 0.20
CA LEU A 20 -14.42 2.33 -0.09
C LEU A 20 -14.29 1.73 -1.50
N LEU A 21 -13.75 2.53 -2.43
CA LEU A 21 -13.55 2.17 -3.83
C LEU A 21 -12.12 1.69 -4.02
N SER A 22 -11.93 0.50 -4.61
CA SER A 22 -10.60 -0.05 -4.87
C SER A 22 -10.52 -0.73 -6.21
N SER A 23 -9.47 -0.44 -6.99
CA SER A 23 -9.15 -1.13 -8.24
C SER A 23 -8.54 -2.52 -8.04
N GLY A 24 -8.25 -2.93 -6.81
CA GLY A 24 -7.52 -4.17 -6.53
C GLY A 24 -6.02 -4.13 -6.87
N SER A 25 -5.50 -2.98 -7.30
CA SER A 25 -4.06 -2.77 -7.51
C SER A 25 -3.42 -2.13 -6.29
N TYR A 26 -2.36 -2.76 -5.77
CA TYR A 26 -1.65 -2.32 -4.57
C TYR A 26 -0.16 -2.20 -4.88
N ARG A 27 0.48 -1.15 -4.34
CA ARG A 27 1.91 -0.90 -4.57
C ARG A 27 2.80 -2.06 -4.13
N ASN A 28 2.48 -2.73 -3.02
CA ASN A 28 3.23 -3.87 -2.50
C ASN A 28 2.74 -5.21 -3.05
N ARG A 29 2.21 -5.24 -4.28
CA ARG A 29 1.90 -6.49 -4.97
C ARG A 29 3.20 -7.26 -5.23
N GLY A 30 3.19 -8.57 -4.99
CA GLY A 30 4.36 -9.43 -5.17
C GLY A 30 5.32 -9.47 -3.98
N VAL A 31 5.14 -8.60 -2.98
CA VAL A 31 5.87 -8.67 -1.70
C VAL A 31 5.32 -9.83 -0.87
N ALA A 32 6.21 -10.65 -0.32
CA ALA A 32 5.85 -11.86 0.42
C ALA A 32 5.28 -11.57 1.82
N ALA A 33 5.89 -10.62 2.54
CA ALA A 33 5.56 -10.32 3.92
C ALA A 33 5.52 -8.81 4.20
N LEU A 34 4.70 -8.39 5.16
CA LEU A 34 4.74 -7.07 5.75
C LEU A 34 5.73 -7.08 6.89
N HIS A 35 6.71 -6.18 6.88
CA HIS A 35 7.53 -5.88 8.05
C HIS A 35 7.29 -4.45 8.54
N SER A 36 7.74 -4.16 9.75
CA SER A 36 7.57 -2.85 10.39
C SER A 36 6.10 -2.47 10.63
N VAL A 37 5.22 -3.47 10.79
CA VAL A 37 3.82 -3.28 11.19
C VAL A 37 3.58 -4.05 12.48
N ILE A 38 3.47 -3.34 13.61
CA ILE A 38 3.28 -3.94 14.93
C ILE A 38 2.05 -4.86 14.93
N GLY A 39 2.25 -6.10 15.40
CA GLY A 39 1.22 -7.15 15.45
C GLY A 39 0.99 -7.91 14.13
N HIS A 40 1.65 -7.50 13.05
CA HIS A 40 1.50 -8.06 11.70
C HIS A 40 2.85 -8.26 10.98
N ASP A 41 3.94 -8.26 11.75
CA ASP A 41 5.29 -8.48 11.23
C ASP A 41 5.42 -9.92 10.70
N GLY A 42 5.88 -10.06 9.45
CA GLY A 42 5.93 -11.33 8.73
C GLY A 42 4.61 -11.74 8.05
N GLU A 43 3.52 -10.96 8.17
CA GLU A 43 2.22 -11.35 7.59
C GLU A 43 2.14 -11.03 6.08
N SER A 44 1.51 -11.91 5.30
CA SER A 44 1.17 -11.60 3.91
C SER A 44 0.35 -10.29 3.78
N PRO A 45 0.77 -9.35 2.90
CA PRO A 45 0.02 -8.12 2.65
C PRO A 45 -1.42 -8.34 2.19
N GLU A 46 -1.65 -9.41 1.44
CA GLU A 46 -2.98 -9.76 0.94
C GLU A 46 -3.89 -10.23 2.06
N GLN A 47 -3.41 -11.15 2.89
CA GLN A 47 -4.14 -11.67 4.04
C GLN A 47 -4.45 -10.54 5.03
N PHE A 48 -3.48 -9.66 5.32
CA PHE A 48 -3.69 -8.51 6.18
C PHE A 48 -4.86 -7.63 5.70
N ARG A 49 -4.87 -7.29 4.40
CA ARG A 49 -5.95 -6.49 3.80
C ARG A 49 -7.29 -7.24 3.83
N ALA A 50 -7.30 -8.53 3.52
CA ALA A 50 -8.52 -9.34 3.52
C ALA A 50 -9.14 -9.39 4.92
N ARG A 51 -8.34 -9.65 5.96
CA ARG A 51 -8.79 -9.67 7.36
C ARG A 51 -9.32 -8.31 7.81
N ALA A 52 -8.58 -7.24 7.52
CA ALA A 52 -9.03 -5.88 7.86
C ALA A 52 -10.34 -5.50 7.16
N ARG A 53 -10.55 -5.94 5.91
CA ARG A 53 -11.83 -5.75 5.21
C ARG A 53 -12.96 -6.53 5.84
N GLU A 54 -12.72 -7.79 6.16
CA GLU A 54 -13.73 -8.65 6.77
C GLU A 54 -14.17 -8.09 8.13
N GLN A 55 -13.21 -7.67 8.96
CA GLN A 55 -13.49 -7.01 10.23
C GLN A 55 -14.40 -5.77 10.06
N LEU A 56 -14.13 -4.95 9.04
CA LEU A 56 -14.95 -3.77 8.75
C LEU A 56 -16.37 -4.18 8.31
N ARG A 57 -16.50 -5.14 7.38
CA ARG A 57 -17.79 -5.61 6.88
C ARG A 57 -18.68 -6.19 7.99
N GLN A 58 -18.10 -7.02 8.84
CA GLN A 58 -18.83 -7.70 9.92
C GLN A 58 -19.33 -6.72 10.99
N LYS A 59 -18.54 -5.70 11.31
CA LYS A 59 -18.79 -4.83 12.46
C LYS A 59 -19.48 -3.52 12.11
N TYR A 60 -19.34 -3.04 10.88
CA TYR A 60 -19.71 -1.68 10.49
C TYR A 60 -20.55 -1.67 9.19
N PRO A 61 -21.87 -1.86 9.28
CA PRO A 61 -22.76 -1.91 8.11
C PRO A 61 -22.86 -0.57 7.37
N ASN A 62 -22.44 0.54 8.01
CA ASN A 62 -22.33 1.87 7.41
C ASN A 62 -21.14 2.02 6.44
N ILE A 63 -20.27 1.01 6.34
CA ILE A 63 -19.13 0.99 5.42
C ILE A 63 -19.40 0.02 4.28
N VAL A 64 -19.50 0.56 3.07
CA VAL A 64 -19.67 -0.23 1.85
C VAL A 64 -18.32 -0.38 1.16
N MET A 65 -17.99 -1.57 0.68
CA MET A 65 -16.78 -1.82 -0.10
C MET A 65 -17.15 -2.16 -1.53
N ALA A 66 -16.59 -1.41 -2.48
CA ALA A 66 -16.70 -1.72 -3.91
C ALA A 66 -15.31 -2.04 -4.46
N GLU A 67 -15.08 -3.31 -4.72
CA GLU A 67 -13.83 -3.84 -5.27
C GLU A 67 -13.90 -3.91 -6.79
N GLY A 68 -12.75 -3.82 -7.46
CA GLY A 68 -12.66 -3.74 -8.93
C GLY A 68 -12.99 -2.35 -9.51
N GLU A 69 -13.30 -1.36 -8.67
CA GLU A 69 -13.65 -0.02 -9.10
C GLU A 69 -12.40 0.83 -9.37
N MET A 70 -11.96 0.85 -10.63
CA MET A 70 -10.96 1.83 -11.10
C MET A 70 -11.64 3.16 -11.41
N ILE A 71 -11.42 4.17 -10.57
CA ILE A 71 -11.96 5.50 -10.79
C ILE A 71 -11.15 6.24 -11.86
N VAL A 72 -11.85 6.73 -12.88
CA VAL A 72 -11.26 7.46 -14.01
C VAL A 72 -11.59 8.95 -14.01
N GLN A 73 -12.65 9.34 -13.31
CA GLN A 73 -13.04 10.74 -13.17
C GLN A 73 -13.55 11.03 -11.76
N ALA A 74 -13.19 12.20 -11.24
CA ALA A 74 -13.68 12.72 -9.98
C ALA A 74 -13.97 14.22 -10.15
N GLY A 75 -15.12 14.69 -9.66
CA GLY A 75 -15.48 16.09 -9.75
C GLY A 75 -16.52 16.47 -8.71
N GLN A 76 -16.68 17.78 -8.48
CA GLN A 76 -17.76 18.28 -7.64
C GLN A 76 -19.11 18.07 -8.33
N ALA A 77 -20.12 17.70 -7.55
CA ALA A 77 -21.48 17.50 -8.05
C ALA A 77 -22.50 17.71 -6.93
N ASP A 78 -23.68 18.20 -7.31
CA ASP A 78 -24.86 18.19 -6.47
C ASP A 78 -25.62 16.88 -6.70
N PHE A 79 -26.17 16.30 -5.63
CA PHE A 79 -26.90 15.03 -5.69
C PHE A 79 -28.03 14.98 -4.66
N SER A 80 -29.07 14.18 -4.93
CA SER A 80 -30.17 13.95 -4.00
C SER A 80 -30.06 12.55 -3.38
N TYR A 81 -30.21 12.47 -2.06
CA TYR A 81 -30.21 11.20 -1.34
C TYR A 81 -31.16 11.29 -0.14
N GLN A 82 -32.06 10.31 -0.02
CA GLN A 82 -33.09 10.26 1.03
C GLN A 82 -33.93 11.55 1.13
N GLY A 83 -34.30 12.14 -0.01
CA GLY A 83 -35.11 13.36 -0.07
C GLY A 83 -34.37 14.67 0.26
N CYS A 84 -33.07 14.60 0.55
CA CYS A 84 -32.22 15.75 0.83
C CYS A 84 -31.27 16.02 -0.34
N ASN A 85 -31.08 17.31 -0.66
CA ASN A 85 -30.10 17.74 -1.66
C ASN A 85 -28.76 18.03 -0.98
N TRP A 86 -27.69 17.53 -1.58
CA TRP A 86 -26.34 17.62 -1.05
C TRP A 86 -25.40 18.17 -2.10
N LYS A 87 -24.42 18.96 -1.65
CA LYS A 87 -23.23 19.30 -2.43
C LYS A 87 -22.10 18.36 -2.05
N GLY A 88 -21.36 17.85 -3.03
CA GLY A 88 -20.25 16.95 -2.77
C GLY A 88 -19.50 16.58 -4.04
N PHE A 89 -19.25 15.29 -4.21
CA PHE A 89 -18.44 14.74 -5.28
C PHE A 89 -19.18 13.63 -6.00
N ARG A 90 -18.97 13.56 -7.30
CA ARG A 90 -19.26 12.41 -8.15
C ARG A 90 -17.96 11.78 -8.61
N LEU A 91 -17.88 10.46 -8.50
CA LEU A 91 -16.80 9.63 -9.01
C LEU A 91 -17.37 8.72 -10.10
N GLN A 92 -16.63 8.54 -11.19
CA GLN A 92 -16.99 7.62 -12.25
C GLN A 92 -15.90 6.57 -12.41
N SER A 93 -16.31 5.30 -12.45
CA SER A 93 -15.39 4.18 -12.69
C SER A 93 -15.27 3.84 -14.17
N ALA A 94 -14.18 3.14 -14.51
CA ALA A 94 -13.96 2.57 -15.84
C ALA A 94 -15.08 1.59 -16.25
N GLY A 95 -15.72 0.95 -15.26
CA GLY A 95 -16.89 0.10 -15.45
C GLY A 95 -18.20 0.87 -15.64
N SER A 96 -18.16 2.19 -15.79
CA SER A 96 -19.31 3.10 -15.92
C SER A 96 -20.18 3.25 -14.67
N ASN A 97 -19.77 2.71 -13.51
CA ASN A 97 -20.46 2.95 -12.25
C ASN A 97 -20.23 4.41 -11.80
N SER A 98 -21.22 4.98 -11.11
CA SER A 98 -21.13 6.32 -10.53
C SER A 98 -21.33 6.26 -9.02
N PHE A 99 -20.47 6.94 -8.28
CA PHE A 99 -20.51 7.03 -6.82
C PHE A 99 -20.63 8.48 -6.38
N TYR A 100 -21.37 8.71 -5.30
CA TYR A 100 -21.61 10.03 -4.76
C TYR A 100 -21.25 10.08 -3.28
N GLY A 101 -20.71 11.22 -2.85
CA GLY A 101 -20.35 11.43 -1.45
C GLY A 101 -20.12 12.89 -1.13
N ARG A 102 -20.36 13.28 0.13
CA ARG A 102 -20.16 14.66 0.59
C ARG A 102 -18.69 15.06 0.68
N ARG A 103 -17.80 14.09 0.86
CA ARG A 103 -16.36 14.26 1.04
C ARG A 103 -15.64 13.17 0.25
N LEU A 104 -14.44 13.48 -0.20
CA LEU A 104 -13.55 12.58 -0.92
C LEU A 104 -12.24 12.45 -0.15
N ILE A 105 -11.86 11.21 0.17
CA ILE A 105 -10.51 10.88 0.66
C ILE A 105 -9.76 10.24 -0.50
N TRP A 106 -8.72 10.92 -0.99
CA TRP A 106 -7.87 10.38 -2.06
C TRP A 106 -6.75 9.52 -1.47
N ALA A 107 -6.86 8.21 -1.62
CA ALA A 107 -5.90 7.24 -1.10
C ALA A 107 -5.45 6.23 -2.17
N ALA A 108 -5.27 6.70 -3.41
CA ALA A 108 -4.91 5.84 -4.56
C ALA A 108 -3.46 5.29 -4.51
N GLY A 109 -2.63 5.79 -3.59
CA GLY A 109 -1.24 5.37 -3.46
C GLY A 109 -0.34 5.98 -4.54
N ALA A 110 0.74 5.29 -4.85
CA ALA A 110 1.72 5.66 -5.86
C ALA A 110 2.16 4.41 -6.63
N ARG A 111 2.72 4.62 -7.82
CA ARG A 111 3.36 3.60 -8.65
C ARG A 111 4.87 3.82 -8.65
N ASP A 112 5.61 2.73 -8.51
CA ASP A 112 7.06 2.75 -8.72
C ASP A 112 7.36 2.84 -10.23
N CYS A 113 8.13 3.86 -10.63
CA CYS A 113 8.55 4.08 -12.01
C CYS A 113 9.94 3.46 -12.19
N PHE A 114 10.05 2.48 -13.07
CA PHE A 114 11.29 1.77 -13.31
C PHE A 114 12.09 2.43 -14.45
N PRO A 115 13.43 2.40 -14.39
CA PRO A 115 14.27 2.79 -15.52
C PRO A 115 14.13 1.76 -16.65
N ASP A 116 13.74 2.22 -17.84
CA ASP A 116 13.55 1.36 -19.02
C ASP A 116 14.89 0.95 -19.66
N ASP A 117 15.97 1.67 -19.35
CA ASP A 117 17.32 1.48 -19.89
C ASP A 117 18.19 0.51 -19.05
N VAL A 118 17.65 -0.05 -17.97
CA VAL A 118 18.34 -1.03 -17.12
C VAL A 118 17.75 -2.43 -17.35
N PRO A 119 18.41 -3.30 -18.14
CA PRO A 119 17.92 -4.64 -18.41
C PRO A 119 17.69 -5.44 -17.14
N GLY A 120 16.53 -6.09 -17.04
CA GLY A 120 16.18 -6.95 -15.91
C GLY A 120 15.62 -6.25 -14.67
N PHE A 121 15.60 -4.91 -14.61
CA PHE A 121 15.13 -4.16 -13.43
C PHE A 121 13.74 -4.62 -12.98
N ALA A 122 12.77 -4.61 -13.90
CA ALA A 122 11.39 -5.00 -13.61
C ALA A 122 11.25 -6.48 -13.23
N ALA A 123 12.12 -7.36 -13.74
CA ALA A 123 12.09 -8.78 -13.44
C ALA A 123 12.64 -9.09 -12.03
N CYS A 124 13.59 -8.29 -11.55
CA CYS A 124 14.14 -8.40 -10.20
C CYS A 124 13.25 -7.75 -9.14
N TRP A 125 12.34 -6.85 -9.52
CA TRP A 125 11.41 -6.21 -8.60
C TRP A 125 10.14 -7.05 -8.36
N PRO A 126 9.64 -7.18 -7.13
CA PRO A 126 10.22 -6.72 -5.86
C PRO A 126 11.10 -7.78 -5.17
N SER A 127 11.25 -8.98 -5.73
CA SER A 127 11.81 -10.14 -5.03
C SER A 127 13.30 -10.04 -4.70
N HIS A 128 14.09 -9.33 -5.50
CA HIS A 128 15.53 -9.20 -5.36
C HIS A 128 16.01 -7.75 -5.35
N MET A 129 15.08 -6.79 -5.36
CA MET A 129 15.37 -5.36 -5.31
C MET A 129 14.44 -4.69 -4.31
N TYR A 130 15.05 -4.04 -3.33
CA TYR A 130 14.33 -3.46 -2.20
C TYR A 130 14.49 -1.95 -2.17
N HIS A 131 13.37 -1.22 -2.22
CA HIS A 131 13.39 0.25 -2.08
C HIS A 131 13.42 0.73 -0.62
N CYS A 132 13.03 -0.15 0.30
CA CYS A 132 12.86 0.14 1.71
C CYS A 132 13.52 -0.99 2.48
N LEU A 133 14.71 -0.72 3.00
CA LEU A 133 15.44 -1.72 3.77
C LEU A 133 14.63 -2.13 5.01
N PHE A 134 14.03 -1.19 5.75
CA PHE A 134 13.13 -1.55 6.87
C PHE A 134 11.94 -2.46 6.54
N CYS A 135 11.59 -2.60 5.26
CA CYS A 135 10.47 -3.39 4.80
C CYS A 135 10.92 -4.79 4.35
N ASP A 136 12.06 -4.88 3.67
CA ASP A 136 12.52 -6.10 3.02
C ASP A 136 14.05 -6.11 2.87
N GLY A 137 14.61 -7.32 2.79
CA GLY A 137 16.00 -7.56 2.41
C GLY A 137 16.89 -8.03 3.56
N GLN A 138 16.46 -7.81 4.81
CA GLN A 138 17.10 -8.43 5.97
C GLN A 138 17.00 -9.96 5.89
N GLU A 139 15.87 -10.47 5.43
CA GLU A 139 15.59 -11.90 5.30
C GLU A 139 16.61 -12.54 4.34
N GLN A 140 16.80 -11.92 3.17
CA GLN A 140 17.71 -12.44 2.15
C GLN A 140 19.19 -12.34 2.57
N ILE A 141 19.59 -11.27 3.27
CA ILE A 141 20.95 -11.14 3.80
C ILE A 141 21.23 -12.19 4.88
N ARG A 142 20.24 -12.50 5.75
CA ARG A 142 20.40 -13.53 6.78
C ARG A 142 20.54 -14.93 6.19
N GLU A 143 19.83 -15.22 5.11
CA GLU A 143 19.96 -16.49 4.40
C GLU A 143 21.27 -16.58 3.60
N GLN A 144 21.78 -15.46 3.10
CA GLN A 144 22.98 -15.40 2.26
C GLN A 144 23.93 -14.27 2.70
N PRO A 145 24.63 -14.41 3.85
CA PRO A 145 25.41 -13.33 4.46
C PRO A 145 26.63 -12.91 3.64
N THR A 146 27.05 -13.72 2.66
CA THR A 146 28.16 -13.44 1.75
C THR A 146 27.73 -12.94 0.38
N ALA A 147 26.42 -12.79 0.14
CA ALA A 147 25.92 -12.29 -1.14
C ALA A 147 26.36 -10.83 -1.37
N ALA A 148 26.76 -10.53 -2.60
CA ALA A 148 27.08 -9.17 -2.99
C ALA A 148 25.80 -8.31 -3.00
N VAL A 149 25.85 -7.15 -2.34
CA VAL A 149 24.75 -6.18 -2.34
C VAL A 149 25.14 -4.98 -3.19
N ALA A 150 24.31 -4.67 -4.19
CA ALA A 150 24.40 -3.45 -4.97
C ALA A 150 23.41 -2.42 -4.42
N VAL A 151 23.88 -1.18 -4.25
CA VAL A 151 23.04 -0.07 -3.78
C VAL A 151 22.91 0.96 -4.90
N LEU A 152 21.69 1.10 -5.44
CA LEU A 152 21.36 2.21 -6.32
C LEU A 152 20.92 3.40 -5.46
N ALA A 153 21.81 4.38 -5.28
CA ALA A 153 21.53 5.58 -4.51
C ALA A 153 21.70 6.85 -5.36
N TYR A 154 20.84 7.83 -5.12
CA TYR A 154 21.04 9.18 -5.65
C TYR A 154 22.15 9.87 -4.85
N PRO A 155 23.10 10.57 -5.52
CA PRO A 155 24.29 11.13 -4.85
C PRO A 155 23.96 12.13 -3.72
N TRP A 156 22.78 12.75 -3.75
CA TRP A 156 22.32 13.70 -2.71
C TRP A 156 21.50 13.05 -1.57
N LYS A 157 21.34 11.72 -1.54
CA LYS A 157 20.65 10.99 -0.45
C LYS A 157 21.47 9.79 0.06
N PRO A 158 22.55 10.03 0.83
CA PRO A 158 23.47 8.98 1.25
C PRO A 158 22.88 7.99 2.28
N ILE A 159 21.71 8.29 2.86
CA ILE A 159 21.08 7.49 3.91
C ILE A 159 20.90 6.01 3.51
N TYR A 160 20.55 5.72 2.25
CA TYR A 160 20.34 4.35 1.79
C TYR A 160 21.65 3.57 1.66
N GLY A 161 22.73 4.24 1.25
CA GLY A 161 24.08 3.65 1.26
C GLY A 161 24.53 3.36 2.69
N TYR A 162 24.32 4.29 3.61
CA TYR A 162 24.66 4.10 5.03
C TYR A 162 23.90 2.92 5.64
N LEU A 163 22.57 2.85 5.45
CA LEU A 163 21.75 1.76 5.99
C LEU A 163 22.15 0.39 5.42
N ALA A 164 22.40 0.30 4.11
CA ALA A 164 22.87 -0.93 3.50
C ALA A 164 24.22 -1.39 4.09
N MET A 165 25.16 -0.46 4.30
CA MET A 165 26.46 -0.76 4.90
C MET A 165 26.36 -1.17 6.37
N GLN A 166 25.51 -0.49 7.16
CA GLN A 166 25.27 -0.85 8.56
C GLN A 166 24.70 -2.27 8.66
N TRP A 167 23.77 -2.61 7.78
CA TRP A 167 23.15 -3.94 7.73
C TRP A 167 24.12 -5.04 7.39
N LEU A 168 24.94 -4.85 6.34
CA LEU A 168 25.99 -5.80 5.97
C LEU A 168 26.95 -6.05 7.13
N HIS A 169 27.35 -4.99 7.84
CA HIS A 169 28.25 -5.11 8.98
C HIS A 169 27.64 -5.93 10.12
N SER A 170 26.36 -5.70 10.46
CA SER A 170 25.70 -6.49 11.51
C SER A 170 25.58 -7.98 11.17
N SER A 171 25.30 -8.32 9.91
CA SER A 171 25.16 -9.72 9.49
C SER A 171 26.48 -10.47 9.51
N LEU A 172 27.60 -9.82 9.19
CA LEU A 172 28.93 -10.42 9.31
C LEU A 172 29.27 -10.75 10.77
N LEU A 173 28.91 -9.87 11.72
CA LEU A 173 29.13 -10.12 13.15
C LEU A 173 28.32 -11.34 13.64
N GLU A 174 27.03 -11.44 13.27
CA GLU A 174 26.18 -12.59 13.63
C GLU A 174 26.69 -13.91 13.03
N SER A 175 27.34 -13.90 11.86
CA SER A 175 27.89 -15.12 11.23
C SER A 175 29.21 -15.61 11.84
N SER A 176 29.85 -14.80 12.70
CA SER A 176 31.17 -15.06 13.29
C SER A 176 31.12 -15.57 14.73
N SER A 177 29.91 -15.73 15.28
CA SER A 177 29.61 -16.22 16.64
C SER A 177 28.86 -17.55 16.59
#